data_AF-A0A655ECU3-F1
#
_entry.id   AF-A0A655ECU3-F1
#
_cell.length_a   1.000
_cell.length_b   1.000
_cell.length_c   1.000
_cell.angle_alpha   90.00
_cell.angle_beta   90.00
_cell.angle_gamma   90.00
#
_symmetry.space_group_name_H-M   'P 1'
#
loop_
_entity.id
_entity.type
_entity.pdbx_description
1 polymer ?
#
loop_
_entity_poly.entity_id
_entity_poly.type
_entity_poly.pdbx_seq_one_letter_code
_entity_poly.pdbx_strand_id
1 'polypeptide(L)'
;MATGQCICWIRNTVDDALDTYQQLLHEGIVPQQDLLLFHSRFAFIDRIAIENKTLNWFGNNAPVSERRGKVLIATQVVEQSLDLDFDWMITDLAPIDLLIQRAGRLQRHIRDAHGQRKSTLPDERQPPILHILAPHWQEQAEESWLGQELKGTGFVYTDHACLWRTQALLRQHGEIRMPDNARALVDGVYEQKIAAPAGLQTISDVAFGKVLSQRSVAAQNLLRYDLGYDREASDFLWDKDREFSTRLGEESVDVYLARKDIDGQLRPLVDEIDFCWEKSRLSVRKSWWQKNSGTFQCPDEETLACFRKRHHRPSGQIVLVSDAGEASYYSKRFGLVG
;
A
#
# COMPACT_ATOMS: atom_id res chain seq x y z
N MET A 1 -6.29 -24.38 9.70
CA MET A 1 -6.76 -23.35 10.67
C MET A 1 -7.74 -23.96 11.65
N ALA A 2 -7.31 -24.31 12.86
CA ALA A 2 -8.09 -25.13 13.79
C ALA A 2 -9.28 -24.41 14.48
N THR A 3 -9.33 -23.07 14.42
CA THR A 3 -10.33 -22.24 15.15
C THR A 3 -11.22 -21.38 14.26
N GLY A 4 -11.01 -21.38 12.95
CA GLY A 4 -11.83 -20.61 11.99
C GLY A 4 -11.65 -19.08 12.05
N GLN A 5 -10.62 -18.56 12.70
CA GLN A 5 -10.35 -17.12 12.79
C GLN A 5 -9.92 -16.52 11.46
N CYS A 6 -10.19 -15.23 11.27
CA CYS A 6 -9.74 -14.47 10.10
C CYS A 6 -8.42 -13.72 10.37
N ILE A 7 -7.55 -13.69 9.37
CA ILE A 7 -6.18 -13.18 9.50
C ILE A 7 -5.92 -12.12 8.42
N CYS A 8 -5.32 -11.00 8.80
CA CYS A 8 -4.72 -10.05 7.87
C CYS A 8 -3.20 -10.04 8.02
N TRP A 9 -2.45 -10.15 6.93
CA TRP A 9 -1.02 -9.88 6.90
C TRP A 9 -0.74 -8.68 6.01
N ILE A 10 -0.33 -7.57 6.64
CA ILE A 10 0.04 -6.32 5.96
C ILE A 10 1.54 -6.29 5.70
N ARG A 11 1.91 -6.36 4.42
CA ARG A 11 3.29 -6.24 3.93
C ARG A 11 3.55 -4.80 3.47
N ASN A 12 4.75 -4.29 3.69
CA ASN A 12 5.06 -2.89 3.34
C ASN A 12 5.29 -2.67 1.82
N THR A 13 5.63 -3.72 1.06
CA THR A 13 5.79 -3.62 -0.39
C THR A 13 4.89 -4.62 -1.13
N VAL A 14 4.65 -4.35 -2.41
CA VAL A 14 3.81 -5.23 -3.23
C VAL A 14 4.54 -6.52 -3.59
N ASP A 15 5.86 -6.48 -3.78
CA ASP A 15 6.67 -7.66 -4.05
C ASP A 15 6.66 -8.60 -2.82
N ASP A 16 6.87 -8.05 -1.62
CA ASP A 16 6.77 -8.81 -0.37
C ASP A 16 5.38 -9.44 -0.15
N ALA A 17 4.31 -8.76 -0.56
CA ALA A 17 2.95 -9.28 -0.50
C ALA A 17 2.72 -10.44 -1.48
N LEU A 18 3.26 -10.34 -2.70
CA LEU A 18 3.20 -11.40 -3.69
C LEU A 18 3.97 -12.64 -3.24
N ASP A 19 5.19 -12.46 -2.77
CA ASP A 19 6.05 -13.56 -2.31
C ASP A 19 5.36 -14.32 -1.17
N THR A 20 4.82 -13.59 -0.17
CA THR A 20 4.06 -14.18 0.94
C THR A 20 2.83 -14.95 0.45
N TYR A 21 2.06 -14.36 -0.47
CA TYR A 21 0.86 -14.99 -1.02
C TYR A 21 1.20 -16.25 -1.83
N GLN A 22 2.24 -16.21 -2.66
CA GLN A 22 2.72 -17.36 -3.44
C GLN A 22 3.24 -18.48 -2.54
N GLN A 23 4.00 -18.13 -1.49
CA GLN A 23 4.48 -19.10 -0.51
C GLN A 23 3.30 -19.83 0.17
N LEU A 24 2.30 -19.09 0.64
CA LEU A 24 1.11 -19.69 1.28
C LEU A 24 0.31 -20.58 0.32
N LEU A 25 0.22 -20.21 -0.96
CA LEU A 25 -0.38 -21.06 -1.99
C LEU A 25 0.41 -22.35 -2.21
N HIS A 26 1.74 -22.27 -2.26
CA HIS A 26 2.62 -23.40 -2.49
C HIS A 26 2.59 -24.41 -1.32
N GLU A 27 2.64 -23.89 -0.09
CA GLU A 27 2.59 -24.73 1.11
C GLU A 27 1.21 -25.36 1.35
N GLY A 28 0.14 -24.78 0.78
CA GLY A 28 -1.22 -25.34 0.85
C GLY A 28 -1.83 -25.33 2.25
N ILE A 29 -1.26 -24.55 3.19
CA ILE A 29 -1.75 -24.43 4.58
C ILE A 29 -3.13 -23.77 4.63
N VAL A 30 -3.39 -22.85 3.70
CA VAL A 30 -4.66 -22.16 3.52
C VAL A 30 -5.25 -22.55 2.18
N PRO A 31 -6.52 -23.01 2.11
CA PRO A 31 -7.16 -23.28 0.84
C PRO A 31 -7.15 -22.05 -0.05
N GLN A 32 -6.87 -22.23 -1.33
CA GLN A 32 -6.77 -21.13 -2.30
C GLN A 32 -8.02 -20.24 -2.32
N GLN A 33 -9.22 -20.81 -2.16
CA GLN A 33 -10.47 -20.06 -2.13
C GLN A 33 -10.66 -19.19 -0.88
N ASP A 34 -9.85 -19.42 0.16
CA ASP A 34 -9.87 -18.71 1.44
C ASP A 34 -8.70 -17.73 1.59
N LEU A 35 -7.84 -17.62 0.57
CA LEU A 35 -6.68 -16.72 0.52
C LEU A 35 -6.90 -15.62 -0.52
N LEU A 36 -6.77 -14.36 -0.09
CA LEU A 36 -6.93 -13.18 -0.94
C LEU A 36 -5.68 -12.30 -0.91
N LEU A 37 -5.30 -11.74 -2.06
CA LEU A 37 -4.23 -10.76 -2.20
C LEU A 37 -4.83 -9.39 -2.56
N PHE A 38 -4.38 -8.33 -1.91
CA PHE A 38 -4.86 -6.98 -2.20
C PHE A 38 -3.76 -5.92 -2.16
N HIS A 39 -3.48 -5.30 -3.30
CA HIS A 39 -2.49 -4.23 -3.45
C HIS A 39 -2.84 -3.26 -4.58
N SER A 40 -1.98 -2.26 -4.83
CA SER A 40 -2.23 -1.21 -5.83
C SER A 40 -2.02 -1.63 -7.30
N ARG A 41 -1.23 -2.67 -7.57
CA ARG A 41 -0.89 -3.13 -8.94
C ARG A 41 -1.98 -3.96 -9.65
N PHE A 42 -3.25 -3.83 -9.27
CA PHE A 42 -4.36 -4.42 -10.02
C PHE A 42 -4.98 -3.37 -10.95
N ALA A 43 -5.48 -3.79 -12.12
CA ALA A 43 -6.36 -2.94 -12.92
C ALA A 43 -7.56 -2.49 -12.07
N PHE A 44 -8.06 -1.29 -12.32
CA PHE A 44 -9.10 -0.69 -11.49
C PHE A 44 -10.35 -1.59 -11.35
N ILE A 45 -10.76 -2.27 -12.43
CA ILE A 45 -11.88 -3.23 -12.36
C ILE A 45 -11.61 -4.41 -11.43
N ASP A 46 -10.42 -5.01 -11.52
CA ASP A 46 -10.04 -6.15 -10.68
C ASP A 46 -9.87 -5.71 -9.23
N ARG A 47 -9.34 -4.49 -9.01
CA ARG A 47 -9.25 -3.86 -7.71
C ARG A 47 -10.62 -3.70 -7.06
N ILE A 48 -11.62 -3.22 -7.79
CA ILE A 48 -13.01 -3.12 -7.29
C ILE A 48 -13.54 -4.51 -6.90
N ALA A 49 -13.31 -5.52 -7.72
CA ALA A 49 -13.74 -6.89 -7.41
C ALA A 49 -13.08 -7.43 -6.13
N ILE A 50 -11.78 -7.21 -5.96
CA ILE A 50 -11.02 -7.60 -4.75
C ILE A 50 -11.50 -6.81 -3.53
N GLU A 51 -11.74 -5.51 -3.67
CA GLU A 51 -12.24 -4.65 -2.59
C GLU A 51 -13.62 -5.13 -2.10
N ASN A 52 -14.55 -5.38 -3.03
CA ASN A 52 -15.87 -5.93 -2.71
C ASN A 52 -15.77 -7.30 -2.03
N LYS A 53 -14.89 -8.18 -2.53
CA LYS A 53 -14.65 -9.49 -1.91
C LYS A 53 -14.07 -9.34 -0.49
N THR A 54 -13.16 -8.39 -0.29
CA THR A 54 -12.58 -8.06 1.02
C THR A 54 -13.65 -7.56 1.99
N LEU A 55 -14.54 -6.67 1.55
CA LEU A 55 -15.65 -6.17 2.36
C LEU A 55 -16.67 -7.28 2.68
N ASN A 56 -16.95 -8.17 1.73
CA ASN A 56 -17.83 -9.32 1.98
C ASN A 56 -17.24 -10.30 3.01
N TRP A 57 -15.93 -10.48 3.01
CA TRP A 57 -15.23 -11.38 3.93
C TRP A 57 -14.88 -10.78 5.27
N PHE A 58 -14.63 -9.47 5.36
CA PHE A 58 -14.06 -8.86 6.56
C PHE A 58 -14.80 -7.61 7.02
N GLY A 59 -15.81 -7.17 6.29
CA GLY A 59 -16.59 -5.98 6.61
C GLY A 59 -17.48 -6.14 7.84
N ASN A 60 -18.04 -5.02 8.27
CA ASN A 60 -18.93 -4.91 9.42
C ASN A 60 -20.12 -5.88 9.39
N ASN A 61 -20.73 -6.05 8.22
CA ASN A 61 -21.91 -6.91 8.02
C ASN A 61 -21.57 -8.30 7.46
N ALA A 62 -20.29 -8.68 7.41
CA ALA A 62 -19.87 -9.98 6.90
C ALA A 62 -20.43 -11.12 7.79
N PRO A 63 -21.20 -12.07 7.22
CA PRO A 63 -21.70 -13.24 7.97
C PRO A 63 -20.56 -14.11 8.49
N VAL A 64 -20.74 -14.72 9.67
CA VAL A 64 -19.71 -15.60 10.28
C VAL A 64 -19.22 -16.67 9.30
N SER A 65 -20.11 -17.24 8.48
CA SER A 65 -19.78 -18.25 7.47
C SER A 65 -18.80 -17.75 6.40
N GLU A 66 -18.90 -16.48 5.99
CA GLU A 66 -18.03 -15.88 4.97
C GLU A 66 -16.67 -15.47 5.54
N ARG A 67 -16.63 -15.03 6.80
CA ARG A 67 -15.39 -14.58 7.47
C ARG A 67 -14.47 -15.73 7.87
N ARG A 68 -15.06 -16.89 8.19
CA ARG A 68 -14.39 -17.99 8.89
C ARG A 68 -13.23 -18.55 8.07
N GLY A 69 -12.04 -18.57 8.67
CA GLY A 69 -10.83 -19.18 8.09
C GLY A 69 -10.28 -18.45 6.87
N LYS A 70 -10.65 -17.18 6.67
CA LYS A 70 -10.15 -16.37 5.55
C LYS A 70 -8.84 -15.67 5.91
N VAL A 71 -7.93 -15.59 4.95
CA VAL A 71 -6.68 -14.84 5.04
C VAL A 71 -6.62 -13.77 3.97
N LEU A 72 -6.28 -12.56 4.38
CA LEU A 72 -5.94 -11.46 3.50
C LEU A 72 -4.45 -11.15 3.59
N ILE A 73 -3.74 -11.23 2.47
CA ILE A 73 -2.42 -10.63 2.31
C ILE A 73 -2.61 -9.31 1.61
N ALA A 74 -2.15 -8.21 2.21
CA ALA A 74 -2.36 -6.89 1.65
C ALA A 74 -1.17 -5.96 1.84
N THR A 75 -1.14 -4.89 1.05
CA THR A 75 -0.29 -3.72 1.35
C THR A 75 -1.08 -2.65 2.08
N GLN A 76 -0.55 -1.42 2.18
CA GLN A 76 -1.20 -0.29 2.86
C GLN A 76 -2.57 0.11 2.26
N VAL A 77 -3.00 -0.51 1.17
CA VAL A 77 -4.33 -0.29 0.58
C VAL A 77 -5.47 -0.59 1.55
N VAL A 78 -5.28 -1.47 2.54
CA VAL A 78 -6.31 -1.77 3.57
C VAL A 78 -6.42 -0.70 4.66
N GLU A 79 -5.46 0.23 4.74
CA GLU A 79 -5.46 1.32 5.72
C GLU A 79 -6.46 2.41 5.32
N GLN A 80 -6.68 2.60 4.01
CA GLN A 80 -7.48 3.69 3.46
C GLN A 80 -8.93 3.30 3.24
N SER A 81 -9.84 3.94 3.99
CA SER A 81 -11.29 3.99 3.72
C SER A 81 -12.07 2.65 3.71
N LEU A 82 -11.47 1.53 4.11
CA LEU A 82 -12.17 0.24 4.26
C LEU A 82 -12.51 -0.05 5.73
N ASP A 83 -13.79 -0.31 5.98
CA ASP A 83 -14.33 -0.70 7.29
C ASP A 83 -14.17 -2.21 7.51
N LEU A 84 -12.94 -2.63 7.83
CA LEU A 84 -12.55 -4.04 7.99
C LEU A 84 -12.29 -4.40 9.45
N ASP A 85 -12.63 -5.64 9.80
CA ASP A 85 -12.41 -6.27 11.10
C ASP A 85 -11.66 -7.58 10.89
N PHE A 86 -10.62 -7.84 11.68
CA PHE A 86 -9.85 -9.08 11.68
C PHE A 86 -9.68 -9.63 13.09
N ASP A 87 -9.58 -10.94 13.25
CA ASP A 87 -9.34 -11.57 14.56
C ASP A 87 -7.85 -11.54 14.92
N TRP A 88 -6.98 -11.72 13.91
CA TRP A 88 -5.53 -11.64 14.03
C TRP A 88 -4.95 -10.73 12.96
N MET A 89 -3.87 -10.04 13.32
CA MET A 89 -3.13 -9.20 12.39
C MET A 89 -1.63 -9.47 12.50
N ILE A 90 -1.00 -9.65 11.35
CA ILE A 90 0.44 -9.68 11.16
C ILE A 90 0.79 -8.43 10.34
N THR A 91 1.85 -7.73 10.70
CA THR A 91 2.30 -6.57 9.94
C THR A 91 3.80 -6.43 9.96
N ASP A 92 4.38 -5.98 8.86
CA ASP A 92 5.77 -5.56 8.83
C ASP A 92 5.96 -4.31 9.71
N LEU A 93 7.15 -4.19 10.31
CA LEU A 93 7.55 -3.00 11.06
C LEU A 93 7.32 -1.74 10.22
N ALA A 94 6.66 -0.76 10.80
CA ALA A 94 6.37 0.53 10.20
C ALA A 94 6.45 1.61 11.30
N PRO A 95 6.43 2.90 10.95
CA PRO A 95 6.25 3.97 11.94
C PRO A 95 5.04 3.71 12.85
N ILE A 96 5.18 4.08 14.12
CA ILE A 96 4.23 3.72 15.18
C ILE A 96 2.79 4.17 14.91
N ASP A 97 2.59 5.32 14.28
CA ASP A 97 1.28 5.83 13.89
C ASP A 97 0.61 4.96 12.84
N LEU A 98 1.36 4.44 11.86
CA LEU A 98 0.85 3.49 10.88
C LEU A 98 0.52 2.14 11.53
N LEU A 99 1.34 1.66 12.45
CA LEU A 99 1.04 0.44 13.21
C LEU A 99 -0.25 0.59 14.04
N ILE A 100 -0.47 1.75 14.67
CA ILE A 100 -1.72 2.07 15.39
C ILE A 100 -2.91 2.10 14.42
N GLN A 101 -2.76 2.70 13.23
CA GLN A 101 -3.81 2.73 12.22
C GLN A 101 -4.18 1.32 11.73
N ARG A 102 -3.18 0.47 11.49
CA ARG A 102 -3.37 -0.95 11.13
C ARG A 102 -4.08 -1.70 12.26
N ALA A 103 -3.62 -1.54 13.49
CA ALA A 103 -4.25 -2.11 14.68
C ALA A 103 -5.71 -1.66 14.85
N GLY A 104 -6.10 -0.49 14.33
CA GLY A 104 -7.49 -0.04 14.28
C GLY A 104 -8.45 -0.86 13.39
N ARG A 105 -7.94 -1.90 12.71
CA ARG A 105 -8.72 -2.93 12.00
C ARG A 105 -8.71 -4.28 12.73
N LEU A 106 -7.89 -4.43 13.77
CA LEU A 106 -7.86 -5.61 14.64
C LEU A 106 -9.02 -5.50 15.65
N GLN A 107 -9.95 -6.46 15.59
CA GLN A 107 -11.14 -6.49 16.43
C GLN A 107 -11.92 -5.16 16.47
N ARG A 108 -12.01 -4.49 15.31
CA ARG A 108 -12.67 -3.20 15.11
C ARG A 108 -14.16 -3.21 15.46
N HIS A 109 -14.84 -4.33 15.25
CA HIS A 109 -16.26 -4.49 15.52
C HIS A 109 -16.46 -5.47 16.66
N ILE A 110 -17.26 -5.08 17.65
CA ILE A 110 -17.51 -5.92 18.83
C ILE A 110 -18.25 -7.20 18.39
N ARG A 111 -17.70 -8.37 18.75
CA ARG A 111 -18.28 -9.68 18.42
C ARG A 111 -18.42 -10.57 19.65
N ASP A 112 -19.32 -11.54 19.55
CA ASP A 112 -19.47 -12.62 20.52
C ASP A 112 -18.38 -13.70 20.34
N ALA A 113 -18.35 -14.70 21.23
CA ALA A 113 -17.38 -15.81 21.16
C ALA A 113 -17.46 -16.65 19.87
N HIS A 114 -18.56 -16.54 19.11
CA HIS A 114 -18.77 -17.22 17.84
C HIS A 114 -18.47 -16.34 16.62
N GLY A 115 -18.01 -15.10 16.84
CA GLY A 115 -17.70 -14.13 15.80
C GLY A 115 -18.92 -13.38 15.25
N GLN A 116 -20.11 -13.56 15.84
CA GLN A 116 -21.29 -12.81 15.45
C GLN A 116 -21.21 -11.38 15.99
N ARG A 117 -21.60 -10.41 15.17
CA ARG A 117 -21.57 -9.00 15.57
C ARG A 117 -22.54 -8.74 16.71
N LYS A 118 -22.10 -7.95 17.70
CA LYS A 118 -22.92 -7.40 18.76
C LYS A 118 -22.73 -5.90 18.93
N SER A 119 -23.64 -5.26 19.66
CA SER A 119 -23.65 -3.82 19.90
C SER A 119 -23.12 -3.41 21.28
N THR A 120 -22.88 -4.38 22.17
CA THR A 120 -22.52 -4.13 23.57
C THR A 120 -21.16 -4.72 23.91
N LEU A 121 -20.35 -3.95 24.64
CA LEU A 121 -19.10 -4.41 25.26
C LEU A 121 -19.38 -5.43 26.38
N PRO A 122 -18.36 -6.24 26.77
CA PRO A 122 -17.01 -6.35 26.17
C PRO A 122 -17.02 -7.18 24.89
N ASP A 123 -16.01 -7.11 24.02
CA ASP A 123 -15.82 -8.14 22.99
C ASP A 123 -15.58 -9.50 23.68
N GLU A 124 -16.14 -10.59 23.15
CA GLU A 124 -16.03 -11.94 23.75
C GLU A 124 -14.96 -12.81 23.06
N ARG A 125 -14.31 -12.31 22.01
CA ARG A 125 -13.14 -12.98 21.43
C ARG A 125 -11.95 -12.87 22.39
N GLN A 126 -10.91 -13.64 22.09
CA GLN A 126 -9.64 -13.52 22.79
C GLN A 126 -9.07 -12.10 22.63
N PRO A 127 -8.30 -11.59 23.61
CA PRO A 127 -7.68 -10.27 23.51
C PRO A 127 -6.92 -10.09 22.19
N PRO A 128 -7.00 -8.89 21.58
CA PRO A 128 -6.39 -8.65 20.28
C PRO A 128 -4.87 -8.76 20.37
N ILE A 129 -4.27 -9.50 19.44
CA ILE A 129 -2.81 -9.63 19.32
C ILE A 129 -2.38 -9.13 17.94
N LEU A 130 -1.48 -8.14 17.95
CA LEU A 130 -0.80 -7.64 16.76
C LEU A 130 0.60 -8.27 16.70
N HIS A 131 0.83 -9.11 15.70
CA HIS A 131 2.15 -9.64 15.41
C HIS A 131 2.90 -8.67 14.50
N ILE A 132 4.09 -8.25 14.92
CA ILE A 132 4.94 -7.35 14.13
C ILE A 132 6.16 -8.12 13.66
N LEU A 133 6.30 -8.29 12.34
CA LEU A 133 7.56 -8.75 11.75
C LEU A 133 8.55 -7.60 11.80
N ALA A 134 9.57 -7.76 12.63
CA ALA A 134 10.61 -6.77 12.86
C ALA A 134 11.97 -7.47 12.85
N PRO A 135 13.08 -6.77 12.52
CA PRO A 135 14.40 -7.33 12.67
C PRO A 135 14.66 -7.64 14.16
N HIS A 136 15.65 -8.51 14.42
CA HIS A 136 16.09 -8.75 15.78
C HIS A 136 16.49 -7.44 16.47
N TRP A 137 16.04 -7.24 17.71
CA TRP A 137 16.35 -6.02 18.47
C TRP A 137 17.86 -5.88 18.68
N GLN A 138 18.39 -4.70 18.40
CA GLN A 138 19.78 -4.34 18.64
C GLN A 138 19.81 -2.94 19.24
N GLU A 139 20.31 -2.81 20.46
CA GLU A 139 20.41 -1.52 21.15
C GLU A 139 21.37 -0.58 20.43
N GLN A 140 22.44 -1.12 19.84
CA GLN A 140 23.39 -0.40 19.00
C GLN A 140 23.25 -0.87 17.55
N ALA A 141 22.12 -0.51 16.92
CA ALA A 141 21.83 -0.88 15.55
C ALA A 141 22.78 -0.19 14.55
N GLU A 142 23.31 -0.96 13.60
CA GLU A 142 24.08 -0.48 12.47
C GLU A 142 23.18 -0.14 11.27
N GLU A 143 23.72 0.50 10.23
CA GLU A 143 22.99 0.91 9.03
C GLU A 143 22.21 -0.25 8.37
N SER A 144 22.75 -1.47 8.42
CA SER A 144 22.14 -2.66 7.81
C SER A 144 21.10 -3.37 8.68
N TRP A 145 20.72 -2.79 9.83
CA TRP A 145 19.92 -3.43 10.87
C TRP A 145 18.56 -3.98 10.42
N LEU A 146 17.88 -3.34 9.45
CA LEU A 146 16.63 -3.88 8.90
C LEU A 146 16.81 -5.26 8.24
N GLY A 147 18.03 -5.59 7.80
CA GLY A 147 18.35 -6.86 7.17
C GLY A 147 17.73 -7.04 5.78
N GLN A 148 17.92 -8.24 5.21
CA GLN A 148 17.38 -8.56 3.88
C GLN A 148 15.87 -8.77 3.89
N GLU A 149 15.32 -9.34 4.97
CA GLU A 149 13.89 -9.67 5.10
C GLU A 149 12.97 -8.45 5.07
N LEU A 150 13.46 -7.29 5.49
CA LEU A 150 12.73 -6.02 5.50
C LEU A 150 13.42 -4.96 4.62
N LYS A 151 14.20 -5.40 3.62
CA LYS A 151 14.84 -4.49 2.66
C LYS A 151 13.81 -3.63 1.92
N GLY A 152 12.68 -4.22 1.53
CA GLY A 152 11.54 -3.50 0.93
C GLY A 152 11.00 -2.39 1.84
N THR A 153 10.85 -2.68 3.13
CA THR A 153 10.46 -1.71 4.16
C THR A 153 11.41 -0.52 4.21
N GLY A 154 12.72 -0.76 4.14
CA GLY A 154 13.73 0.31 4.16
C GLY A 154 13.67 1.27 2.95
N PHE A 155 13.10 0.84 1.82
CA PHE A 155 12.82 1.71 0.67
C PHE A 155 11.53 2.52 0.82
N VAL A 156 10.55 2.01 1.58
CA VAL A 156 9.28 2.70 1.83
C VAL A 156 9.43 3.72 2.95
N TYR A 157 10.09 3.33 4.05
CA TYR A 157 10.36 4.18 5.20
C TYR A 157 11.86 4.43 5.27
N THR A 158 12.32 5.51 4.64
CA THR A 158 13.75 5.79 4.47
C THR A 158 14.45 6.25 5.75
N ASP A 159 13.72 6.70 6.76
CA ASP A 159 14.29 7.01 8.08
C ASP A 159 14.28 5.76 8.97
N HIS A 160 15.38 5.01 8.96
CA HIS A 160 15.46 3.76 9.72
C HIS A 160 15.55 4.01 11.23
N ALA A 161 16.00 5.19 11.66
CA ALA A 161 15.98 5.58 13.06
C ALA A 161 14.54 5.71 13.60
N CYS A 162 13.59 6.16 12.77
CA CYS A 162 12.16 6.16 13.10
C CYS A 162 11.61 4.74 13.35
N LEU A 163 11.99 3.77 12.51
CA LEU A 163 11.61 2.37 12.69
C LEU A 163 12.23 1.75 13.94
N TRP A 164 13.50 2.07 14.21
CA TRP A 164 14.19 1.63 15.42
C TRP A 164 13.53 2.17 16.68
N ARG A 165 13.21 3.48 16.73
CA ARG A 165 12.47 4.08 17.86
C ARG A 165 11.10 3.44 18.04
N THR A 166 10.42 3.11 16.94
CA THR A 166 9.15 2.39 17.00
C THR A 166 9.30 1.04 17.71
N GLN A 167 10.29 0.23 17.33
CA GLN A 167 10.54 -1.04 18.01
C GLN A 167 10.96 -0.83 19.48
N ALA A 168 11.81 0.16 19.76
CA ALA A 168 12.27 0.49 21.11
C ALA A 168 11.10 0.80 22.06
N LEU A 169 10.19 1.67 21.63
CA LEU A 169 9.01 2.07 22.42
C LEU A 169 8.02 0.92 22.59
N LEU A 170 7.78 0.12 21.55
CA LEU A 170 6.92 -1.06 21.66
C LEU A 170 7.48 -2.08 22.67
N ARG A 171 8.81 -2.26 22.74
CA ARG A 171 9.46 -3.12 23.74
C ARG A 171 9.38 -2.52 25.14
N GLN A 172 9.51 -1.20 25.28
CA GLN A 172 9.42 -0.51 26.56
C GLN A 172 8.00 -0.58 27.15
N HIS A 173 6.98 -0.38 26.33
CA HIS A 173 5.59 -0.36 26.77
C HIS A 173 4.95 -1.76 26.82
N GLY A 174 5.38 -2.69 25.94
CA GLY A 174 4.85 -4.06 25.85
C GLY A 174 3.46 -4.18 25.21
N GLU A 175 2.74 -3.07 25.04
CA GLU A 175 1.38 -3.04 24.48
C GLU A 175 1.01 -1.65 23.92
N ILE A 176 -0.06 -1.62 23.12
CA ILE A 176 -0.69 -0.38 22.62
C ILE A 176 -2.04 -0.23 23.33
N ARG A 177 -2.10 0.60 24.38
CA ARG A 177 -3.34 0.95 25.10
C ARG A 177 -3.98 2.18 24.48
N MET A 178 -5.07 1.98 23.75
CA MET A 178 -5.84 3.08 23.18
C MET A 178 -6.96 3.53 24.15
N PRO A 179 -7.17 4.83 24.37
CA PRO A 179 -6.38 5.97 23.86
C PRO A 179 -5.16 6.33 24.72
N ASP A 180 -5.00 5.71 25.90
CA ASP A 180 -4.13 6.15 26.99
C ASP A 180 -2.65 6.37 26.61
N ASN A 181 -2.03 5.43 25.87
CA ASN A 181 -0.60 5.50 25.52
C ASN A 181 -0.33 5.92 24.08
N ALA A 182 -1.37 6.18 23.27
CA ALA A 182 -1.24 6.50 21.86
C ALA A 182 -0.32 7.71 21.63
N ARG A 183 -0.53 8.78 22.41
CA ARG A 183 0.26 10.00 22.31
C ARG A 183 1.71 9.80 22.76
N ALA A 184 1.92 9.05 23.84
CA ALA A 184 3.28 8.75 24.32
C ALA A 184 4.10 7.97 23.28
N LEU A 185 3.46 7.01 22.60
CA LEU A 185 4.05 6.23 21.52
C LEU A 185 4.39 7.12 20.30
N VAL A 186 3.44 7.91 19.82
CA VAL A 186 3.62 8.78 18.64
C VAL A 186 4.66 9.87 18.92
N ASP A 187 4.48 10.64 19.99
CA ASP A 187 5.40 11.73 20.36
C ASP A 187 6.80 11.15 20.67
N GLY A 188 6.89 9.94 21.24
CA GLY A 188 8.15 9.27 21.51
C GLY A 188 9.01 9.03 20.25
N VAL A 189 8.39 8.63 19.15
CA VAL A 189 9.08 8.40 17.87
C VAL A 189 9.43 9.71 17.19
N TYR A 190 8.45 10.60 17.03
CA TYR A 190 8.59 11.80 16.19
C TYR A 190 9.30 12.97 16.88
N GLU A 191 9.13 13.15 18.20
CA GLU A 191 9.90 14.12 18.98
C GLU A 191 11.29 13.59 19.36
N GLN A 192 11.65 12.39 18.87
CA GLN A 192 12.96 11.75 19.07
C GLN A 192 13.35 11.64 20.55
N LYS A 193 12.38 11.33 21.42
CA LYS A 193 12.58 11.23 22.88
C LYS A 193 13.61 10.17 23.27
N ILE A 194 13.80 9.17 22.39
CA ILE A 194 14.88 8.20 22.48
C ILE A 194 15.89 8.52 21.38
N ALA A 195 17.14 8.75 21.78
CA ALA A 195 18.24 8.91 20.85
C ALA A 195 18.43 7.61 20.05
N ALA A 196 18.48 7.73 18.73
CA ALA A 196 18.76 6.58 17.88
C ALA A 196 20.26 6.23 17.96
N PRO A 197 20.64 4.97 17.69
CA PRO A 197 22.04 4.57 17.64
C PRO A 197 22.82 5.36 16.59
N ALA A 198 24.11 5.59 16.86
CA ALA A 198 24.98 6.34 15.95
C ALA A 198 25.05 5.71 14.54
N GLY A 199 24.94 4.39 14.44
CA GLY A 199 24.90 3.66 13.17
C GLY A 199 23.71 3.99 12.27
N LEU A 200 22.62 4.58 12.82
CA LEU A 200 21.45 5.01 12.08
C LEU A 200 21.40 6.54 11.86
N GLN A 201 22.36 7.29 12.40
CA GLN A 201 22.33 8.75 12.33
C GLN A 201 22.45 9.25 10.89
N THR A 202 23.42 8.73 10.12
CA THR A 202 23.65 9.16 8.73
C THR A 202 22.43 8.95 7.85
N ILE A 203 21.76 7.80 7.94
CA ILE A 203 20.55 7.54 7.14
C ILE A 203 19.38 8.44 7.56
N SER A 204 19.25 8.72 8.86
CA SER A 204 18.24 9.65 9.39
C SER A 204 18.51 11.09 8.93
N ASP A 205 19.76 11.55 8.94
CA ASP A 205 20.16 12.87 8.44
C ASP A 205 19.89 13.02 6.94
N VAL A 206 20.18 11.99 6.14
CA VAL A 206 19.88 11.97 4.70
C VAL A 206 18.37 12.03 4.46
N ALA A 207 17.58 11.26 5.22
CA ALA A 207 16.11 11.29 5.14
C ALA A 207 15.57 12.67 5.52
N PHE A 208 16.07 13.27 6.60
CA PHE A 208 15.70 14.62 7.04
C PHE A 208 16.09 15.69 6.02
N GLY A 209 17.28 15.59 5.41
CA GLY A 209 17.73 16.47 4.34
C GLY A 209 16.81 16.44 3.12
N LYS A 210 16.28 15.26 2.74
CA LYS A 210 15.26 15.14 1.69
C LYS A 210 13.96 15.86 2.07
N VAL A 211 13.50 15.73 3.32
CA VAL A 211 12.31 16.44 3.82
C VAL A 211 12.50 17.96 3.75
N LEU A 212 13.66 18.47 4.16
CA LEU A 212 13.99 19.89 4.06
C LEU A 212 14.00 20.39 2.61
N SER A 213 14.61 19.62 1.69
CA SER A 213 14.63 19.92 0.26
C SER A 213 13.21 19.97 -0.31
N GLN A 214 12.38 18.96 -0.03
CA GLN A 214 10.98 18.91 -0.46
C GLN A 214 10.16 20.08 0.08
N ARG A 215 10.36 20.45 1.35
CA ARG A 215 9.69 21.59 1.97
C ARG A 215 10.09 22.92 1.33
N SER A 216 11.35 23.07 0.93
CA SER A 216 11.83 24.24 0.18
C SER A 216 11.18 24.32 -1.20
N VAL A 217 11.09 23.20 -1.94
CA VAL A 217 10.42 23.16 -3.25
C VAL A 217 8.93 23.46 -3.11
N ALA A 218 8.28 22.87 -2.11
CA ALA A 218 6.87 23.11 -1.85
C ALA A 218 6.59 24.60 -1.55
N ALA A 219 7.45 25.26 -0.78
CA ALA A 219 7.30 26.68 -0.46
C ALA A 219 7.30 27.57 -1.71
N GLN A 220 8.11 27.25 -2.73
CA GLN A 220 8.12 27.99 -4.00
C GLN A 220 6.85 27.78 -4.83
N ASN A 221 6.15 26.66 -4.63
CA ASN A 221 4.89 26.36 -5.32
C ASN A 221 3.67 26.99 -4.61
N LEU A 222 3.83 27.54 -3.40
CA LEU A 222 2.74 28.19 -2.68
C LEU A 222 2.43 29.56 -3.29
N LEU A 223 1.15 29.92 -3.29
CA LEU A 223 0.72 31.27 -3.60
C LEU A 223 0.98 32.19 -2.40
N ARG A 224 1.53 33.37 -2.67
CA ARG A 224 1.65 34.47 -1.71
C ARG A 224 0.28 35.09 -1.47
N TYR A 225 -0.40 34.56 -0.46
CA TYR A 225 -1.76 34.94 -0.10
C TYR A 225 -1.88 36.43 0.24
N ASP A 226 -0.84 37.02 0.82
CA ASP A 226 -0.75 38.43 1.21
C ASP A 226 -0.88 39.41 0.03
N LEU A 227 -0.59 38.96 -1.19
CA LEU A 227 -0.72 39.77 -2.41
C LEU A 227 -2.12 39.70 -3.05
N GLY A 228 -3.00 38.82 -2.58
CA GLY A 228 -4.34 38.65 -3.16
C GLY A 228 -4.33 38.10 -4.59
N TYR A 229 -5.26 38.56 -5.44
CA TYR A 229 -5.37 38.14 -6.86
C TYR A 229 -4.40 38.93 -7.75
N ASP A 230 -3.11 38.76 -7.49
CA ASP A 230 -2.03 39.38 -8.26
C ASP A 230 -1.28 38.34 -9.12
N ARG A 231 -0.77 38.76 -10.29
CA ARG A 231 0.05 37.88 -11.13
C ARG A 231 1.38 37.51 -10.45
N GLU A 232 1.91 38.39 -9.61
CA GLU A 232 3.14 38.20 -8.82
C GLU A 232 2.91 37.39 -7.54
N ALA A 233 1.66 37.00 -7.25
CA ALA A 233 1.32 36.10 -6.16
C ALA A 233 1.88 34.68 -6.36
N SER A 234 2.32 34.34 -7.57
CA SER A 234 3.10 33.13 -7.87
C SER A 234 4.51 33.53 -8.28
N ASP A 235 5.52 32.86 -7.70
CA ASP A 235 6.93 32.99 -8.12
C ASP A 235 7.16 32.60 -9.59
N PHE A 236 6.17 31.96 -10.22
CA PHE A 236 6.22 31.48 -11.59
C PHE A 236 5.22 32.17 -12.52
N LEU A 237 4.61 33.27 -12.09
CA LEU A 237 3.77 34.15 -12.92
C LEU A 237 2.67 33.42 -13.72
N TRP A 238 2.13 32.32 -13.18
CA TRP A 238 1.09 31.52 -13.83
C TRP A 238 1.53 30.89 -15.17
N ASP A 239 2.81 30.50 -15.26
CA ASP A 239 3.36 29.75 -16.39
C ASP A 239 2.52 28.50 -16.69
N LYS A 240 1.99 28.42 -17.92
CA LYS A 240 1.11 27.35 -18.37
C LYS A 240 1.85 26.05 -18.66
N ASP A 241 3.16 26.12 -18.86
CA ASP A 241 3.98 24.95 -19.15
C ASP A 241 4.49 24.26 -17.87
N ARG A 242 4.16 24.83 -16.69
CA ARG A 242 4.58 24.33 -15.39
C ARG A 242 3.47 23.54 -14.71
N GLU A 243 3.72 22.25 -14.53
CA GLU A 243 2.82 21.35 -13.80
C GLU A 243 3.17 21.32 -12.31
N PHE A 244 2.24 21.73 -11.45
CA PHE A 244 2.43 21.76 -10.00
C PHE A 244 1.89 20.48 -9.37
N SER A 245 2.79 19.62 -8.87
CA SER A 245 2.36 18.50 -8.05
C SER A 245 2.01 18.99 -6.64
N THR A 246 0.78 18.68 -6.19
CA THR A 246 0.33 18.90 -4.81
C THR A 246 0.72 17.77 -3.87
N ARG A 247 1.30 16.69 -4.40
CA ARG A 247 1.81 15.56 -3.61
C ARG A 247 3.33 15.47 -3.74
N LEU A 248 4.00 15.47 -2.58
CA LEU A 248 5.39 15.05 -2.45
C LEU A 248 5.41 13.52 -2.46
N GLY A 249 5.85 12.91 -3.55
CA GLY A 249 5.85 11.45 -3.70
C GLY A 249 6.64 10.99 -4.91
N GLU A 250 6.93 9.69 -4.96
CA GLU A 250 7.55 9.10 -6.15
C GLU A 250 6.63 9.22 -7.36
N GLU A 251 7.19 9.62 -8.50
CA GLU A 251 6.44 9.70 -9.75
C GLU A 251 5.84 8.34 -10.09
N SER A 252 4.57 8.36 -10.50
CA SER A 252 3.84 7.18 -10.94
C SER A 252 3.63 7.20 -12.44
N VAL A 253 3.59 6.00 -13.03
CA VAL A 253 3.27 5.77 -14.45
C VAL A 253 1.93 5.06 -14.51
N ASP A 254 1.00 5.63 -15.28
CA ASP A 254 -0.27 5.00 -15.57
C ASP A 254 -0.10 3.96 -16.68
N VAL A 255 -0.48 2.73 -16.37
CA VAL A 255 -0.38 1.56 -17.24
C VAL A 255 -1.78 1.08 -17.57
N TYR A 256 -2.08 0.98 -18.86
CA TYR A 256 -3.35 0.53 -19.40
C TYR A 256 -3.19 -0.88 -19.93
N LEU A 257 -4.05 -1.80 -19.49
CA LEU A 257 -4.09 -3.16 -20.01
C LEU A 257 -4.95 -3.19 -21.28
N ALA A 258 -4.41 -3.73 -22.35
CA ALA A 258 -5.07 -3.81 -23.65
C ALA A 258 -4.95 -5.20 -24.26
N ARG A 259 -5.96 -5.59 -25.02
CA ARG A 259 -5.96 -6.75 -25.92
C ARG A 259 -5.76 -6.26 -27.36
N LYS A 260 -5.26 -7.12 -28.23
CA LYS A 260 -5.25 -6.87 -29.68
C LYS A 260 -6.39 -7.67 -30.30
N ASP A 261 -7.28 -7.00 -31.04
CA ASP A 261 -8.28 -7.71 -31.83
C ASP A 261 -7.67 -8.33 -33.10
N ILE A 262 -8.49 -9.02 -33.88
CA ILE A 262 -8.06 -9.75 -35.08
C ILE A 262 -7.48 -8.83 -36.16
N ASP A 263 -7.86 -7.54 -36.13
CA ASP A 263 -7.39 -6.49 -37.03
C ASP A 263 -6.16 -5.76 -36.46
N GLY A 264 -5.66 -6.19 -35.30
CA GLY A 264 -4.50 -5.61 -34.61
C GLY A 264 -4.80 -4.32 -33.85
N GLN A 265 -6.07 -3.93 -33.72
CA GLN A 265 -6.45 -2.73 -32.97
C GLN A 265 -6.47 -2.99 -31.47
N LEU A 266 -6.12 -1.96 -30.69
CA LEU A 266 -6.14 -2.03 -29.24
C LEU A 266 -7.57 -1.95 -28.70
N ARG A 267 -7.93 -2.96 -27.90
CA ARG A 267 -9.14 -3.00 -27.10
C ARG A 267 -8.77 -2.92 -25.62
N PRO A 268 -9.51 -2.19 -24.78
CA PRO A 268 -9.31 -2.24 -23.33
C PRO A 268 -9.51 -3.66 -22.79
N LEU A 269 -9.01 -3.91 -21.57
CA LEU A 269 -9.24 -5.16 -20.84
C LEU A 269 -10.73 -5.48 -20.70
N VAL A 270 -11.57 -4.45 -20.51
CA VAL A 270 -13.02 -4.59 -20.35
C VAL A 270 -13.79 -3.92 -21.48
N ASP A 271 -14.85 -4.58 -21.95
CA ASP A 271 -15.71 -4.11 -23.05
C ASP A 271 -16.94 -3.31 -22.57
N GLU A 272 -16.95 -2.88 -21.30
CA GLU A 272 -18.05 -2.08 -20.74
C GLU A 272 -18.18 -0.72 -21.44
N ILE A 273 -19.42 -0.22 -21.53
CA ILE A 273 -19.74 1.01 -22.27
C ILE A 273 -19.05 2.24 -21.64
N ASP A 274 -19.02 2.31 -20.31
CA ASP A 274 -18.53 3.48 -19.59
C ASP A 274 -17.13 3.28 -18.99
N PHE A 275 -16.23 4.21 -19.33
CA PHE A 275 -14.88 4.35 -18.76
C PHE A 275 -14.00 3.09 -18.89
N CYS A 276 -14.18 2.30 -19.95
CA CYS A 276 -13.46 1.04 -20.17
C CYS A 276 -11.94 1.14 -20.03
N TRP A 277 -11.32 2.19 -20.58
CA TRP A 277 -9.88 2.43 -20.45
C TRP A 277 -9.46 2.77 -19.02
N GLU A 278 -10.23 3.57 -18.29
CA GLU A 278 -9.93 3.87 -16.89
C GLU A 278 -10.11 2.64 -16.00
N LYS A 279 -11.10 1.79 -16.29
CA LYS A 279 -11.30 0.50 -15.64
C LYS A 279 -10.17 -0.50 -15.92
N SER A 280 -9.50 -0.35 -17.06
CA SER A 280 -8.35 -1.15 -17.48
C SER A 280 -7.00 -0.57 -17.03
N ARG A 281 -7.02 0.53 -16.25
CA ARG A 281 -5.82 1.24 -15.80
C ARG A 281 -5.37 0.74 -14.44
N LEU A 282 -4.07 0.69 -14.25
CA LEU A 282 -3.40 0.63 -12.95
C LEU A 282 -2.25 1.64 -12.92
N SER A 283 -1.68 1.90 -11.74
CA SER A 283 -0.56 2.81 -11.58
C SER A 283 0.60 2.14 -10.86
N VAL A 284 1.82 2.33 -11.36
CA VAL A 284 3.06 1.80 -10.76
C VAL A 284 4.07 2.92 -10.55
N ARG A 285 5.02 2.71 -9.64
CA ARG A 285 6.15 3.63 -9.46
C ARG A 285 6.98 3.70 -10.75
N LYS A 286 7.44 4.89 -11.14
CA LYS A 286 8.23 5.10 -12.36
C LYS A 286 9.53 4.30 -12.36
N SER A 287 10.22 4.24 -11.21
CA SER A 287 11.43 3.43 -11.04
C SER A 287 11.17 1.94 -11.27
N TRP A 288 10.05 1.43 -10.77
CA TRP A 288 9.61 0.05 -10.99
C TRP A 288 9.29 -0.21 -12.46
N TRP A 289 8.56 0.71 -13.11
CA TRP A 289 8.27 0.62 -14.54
C TRP A 289 9.55 0.57 -15.39
N GLN A 290 10.49 1.48 -15.13
CA GLN A 290 11.77 1.52 -15.85
C GLN A 290 12.56 0.21 -15.71
N LYS A 291 12.50 -0.42 -14.54
CA LYS A 291 13.18 -1.70 -14.28
C LYS A 291 12.53 -2.88 -15.04
N ASN A 292 11.20 -2.92 -15.11
CA ASN A 292 10.48 -4.15 -15.50
C ASN A 292 9.80 -4.09 -16.88
N SER A 293 9.56 -2.88 -17.42
CA SER A 293 8.87 -2.69 -18.71
C SER A 293 9.50 -3.42 -19.88
N GLY A 294 10.80 -3.68 -19.86
CA GLY A 294 11.48 -4.46 -20.89
C GLY A 294 11.04 -5.94 -20.98
N THR A 295 10.33 -6.45 -19.97
CA THR A 295 9.78 -7.81 -19.95
C THR A 295 8.32 -7.88 -20.40
N PHE A 296 7.66 -6.74 -20.57
CA PHE A 296 6.25 -6.67 -20.92
C PHE A 296 6.08 -6.60 -22.43
N GLN A 297 5.01 -7.20 -22.95
CA GLN A 297 4.64 -6.97 -24.33
C GLN A 297 3.91 -5.64 -24.43
N CYS A 298 4.52 -4.69 -25.14
CA CYS A 298 3.97 -3.37 -25.38
C CYS A 298 3.65 -3.23 -26.89
N PRO A 299 2.68 -2.38 -27.27
CA PRO A 299 2.50 -2.01 -28.67
C PRO A 299 3.71 -1.21 -29.19
N ASP A 300 3.82 -1.08 -30.51
CA ASP A 300 4.80 -0.18 -31.14
C ASP A 300 4.55 1.29 -30.78
N GLU A 301 5.58 2.12 -30.97
CA GLU A 301 5.54 3.54 -30.58
C GLU A 301 4.48 4.33 -31.35
N GLU A 302 4.18 3.97 -32.60
CA GLU A 302 3.16 4.65 -33.41
C GLU A 302 1.77 4.41 -32.83
N THR A 303 1.45 3.15 -32.52
CA THR A 303 0.20 2.75 -31.88
C THR A 303 0.05 3.40 -30.50
N LEU A 304 1.13 3.42 -29.71
CA LEU A 304 1.14 4.04 -28.39
C LEU A 304 0.94 5.56 -28.48
N ALA A 305 1.60 6.25 -29.41
CA ALA A 305 1.41 7.68 -29.64
C ALA A 305 -0.04 8.01 -30.05
N CYS A 306 -0.64 7.17 -30.91
CA CYS A 306 -2.03 7.31 -31.31
C CYS A 306 -2.99 7.19 -30.11
N PHE A 307 -2.76 6.20 -29.24
CA PHE A 307 -3.52 6.03 -27.99
C PHE A 307 -3.38 7.26 -27.08
N ARG A 308 -2.15 7.72 -26.80
CA ARG A 308 -1.89 8.87 -25.93
C ARG A 308 -2.61 10.12 -26.42
N LYS A 309 -2.60 10.37 -27.73
CA LYS A 309 -3.30 11.50 -28.37
C LYS A 309 -4.82 11.35 -28.28
N ARG A 310 -5.36 10.18 -28.66
CA ARG A 310 -6.81 9.93 -28.68
C ARG A 310 -7.44 10.02 -27.28
N HIS A 311 -6.75 9.51 -26.27
CA HIS A 311 -7.26 9.44 -24.90
C HIS A 311 -6.76 10.56 -23.98
N HIS A 312 -5.98 11.53 -24.50
CA HIS A 312 -5.43 12.64 -23.72
C HIS A 312 -4.59 12.17 -22.52
N ARG A 313 -3.76 11.14 -22.75
CA ARG A 313 -2.89 10.50 -21.76
C ARG A 313 -1.43 10.62 -22.19
N PRO A 314 -0.77 11.79 -22.05
CA PRO A 314 0.55 12.04 -22.64
C PRO A 314 1.65 11.10 -22.10
N SER A 315 1.54 10.67 -20.85
CA SER A 315 2.50 9.76 -20.20
C SER A 315 2.02 8.31 -20.10
N GLY A 316 0.83 8.00 -20.63
CA GLY A 316 0.22 6.67 -20.52
C GLY A 316 1.06 5.60 -21.22
N GLN A 317 1.15 4.44 -20.57
CA GLN A 317 1.79 3.24 -21.12
C GLN A 317 0.75 2.16 -21.35
N ILE A 318 1.00 1.27 -22.31
CA ILE A 318 0.10 0.14 -22.60
C ILE A 318 0.88 -1.15 -22.45
N VAL A 319 0.27 -2.10 -21.76
CA VAL A 319 0.74 -3.48 -21.67
C VAL A 319 -0.32 -4.39 -22.28
N LEU A 320 0.13 -5.29 -23.15
CA LEU A 320 -0.75 -6.22 -23.86
C LEU A 320 -1.08 -7.43 -22.97
N VAL A 321 -2.31 -7.90 -23.03
CA VAL A 321 -2.77 -9.12 -22.37
C VAL A 321 -3.56 -9.98 -23.37
N SER A 322 -3.71 -11.27 -23.05
CA SER A 322 -4.54 -12.18 -23.84
C SER A 322 -6.02 -11.79 -23.81
N ASP A 323 -6.85 -12.42 -24.65
CA ASP A 323 -8.30 -12.17 -24.67
C ASP A 323 -9.00 -12.43 -23.33
N ALA A 324 -8.45 -13.35 -22.53
CA ALA A 324 -8.90 -13.66 -21.18
C ALA A 324 -8.53 -12.57 -20.14
N GLY A 325 -7.70 -11.59 -20.54
CA GLY A 325 -7.18 -10.56 -19.65
C GLY A 325 -5.96 -11.00 -18.83
N GLU A 326 -5.25 -12.02 -19.31
CA GLU A 326 -4.15 -12.68 -18.59
C GLU A 326 -2.85 -12.61 -19.41
N ALA A 327 -1.71 -12.54 -18.73
CA ALA A 327 -0.37 -12.58 -19.31
C ALA A 327 0.64 -13.13 -18.27
N SER A 328 1.87 -13.46 -18.69
CA SER A 328 2.91 -13.92 -17.75
C SER A 328 3.25 -12.88 -16.66
N TYR A 329 2.99 -11.60 -16.93
CA TYR A 329 3.22 -10.47 -16.04
C TYR A 329 1.92 -9.86 -15.47
N TYR A 330 0.73 -10.35 -15.85
CA TYR A 330 -0.52 -9.84 -15.30
C TYR A 330 -1.55 -10.95 -15.12
N SER A 331 -2.19 -11.01 -13.96
CA SER A 331 -3.38 -11.84 -13.77
C SER A 331 -4.39 -11.18 -12.84
N LYS A 332 -5.65 -11.60 -12.90
CA LYS A 332 -6.67 -11.15 -11.94
C LYS A 332 -6.37 -11.56 -10.50
N ARG A 333 -5.46 -12.53 -10.31
CA ARG A 333 -5.06 -13.05 -8.99
C ARG A 333 -3.86 -12.32 -8.40
N PHE A 334 -2.83 -12.07 -9.22
CA PHE A 334 -1.55 -11.52 -8.77
C PHE A 334 -1.37 -10.03 -9.16
N GLY A 335 -2.25 -9.49 -10.01
CA GLY A 335 -2.09 -8.17 -10.60
C GLY A 335 -0.85 -8.12 -11.49
N LEU A 336 -0.30 -6.92 -11.68
CA LEU A 336 0.91 -6.71 -12.46
C LEU A 336 2.15 -7.11 -11.64
N VAL A 337 2.93 -8.04 -12.19
CA VAL A 337 4.19 -8.56 -11.65
C VAL A 337 5.32 -8.30 -12.63
N GLY A 338 6.56 -8.17 -12.15
CA GLY A 338 7.70 -7.82 -12.99
C GLY A 338 9.03 -7.86 -12.25
#